data_AF-S5XQB9-F1
#
_entry.id   AF-S5XQB9-F1
#
_cell.length_a   1.000
_cell.length_b   1.000
_cell.length_c   1.000
_cell.angle_alpha   90.00
_cell.angle_beta   90.00
_cell.angle_gamma   90.00
#
_symmetry.space_group_name_H-M   'P 1'
#
loop_
_entity.id
_entity.type
_entity.pdbx_description
1 polymer ?
#
loop_
_entity_poly.entity_id
_entity_poly.type
_entity_poly.pdbx_seq_one_letter_code
_entity_poly.pdbx_strand_id
1 'polypeptide(L)'
;MSDHASGADQKAENDLVLSFLAVRRALGLLGYVLPAVLILYGLFDRQWALASISAYFYSPLRELFVGILCAQAVFLWNYEGYKPDAGEILSDKMVSRAASLGALIVAFAPMAPSAKTAPPGGEAVAPVFEPTLLQTFFDPVWVGRLHFLGALLFFGALATYCLVNFRRGGLDDPLKCAANRIYGLCGWVILACILAIAALSLFGFSESAARFRAVFWLEVVACVAFATSWAVKGQALQPLVRQVAAQSA
;
A
#
# COMPACT_ATOMS: atom_id res chain seq x y z
N MET A 1 -26.80 -27.43 -29.28
CA MET A 1 -26.84 -27.95 -27.90
C MET A 1 -26.39 -26.81 -27.00
N SER A 2 -27.33 -26.01 -26.52
CA SER A 2 -27.06 -24.85 -25.68
C SER A 2 -26.88 -25.35 -24.24
N ASP A 3 -25.64 -25.29 -23.77
CA ASP A 3 -25.28 -25.53 -22.37
C ASP A 3 -25.91 -24.41 -21.52
N HIS A 4 -27.13 -24.63 -21.05
CA HIS A 4 -27.72 -23.81 -20.01
C HIS A 4 -27.02 -24.21 -18.71
N ALA A 5 -25.98 -23.45 -18.34
CA ALA A 5 -25.38 -23.53 -17.01
C ALA A 5 -26.51 -23.54 -15.96
N SER A 6 -26.50 -24.52 -15.06
CA SER A 6 -27.57 -24.66 -14.08
C SER A 6 -27.59 -23.41 -13.20
N GLY A 7 -28.75 -23.05 -12.62
CA GLY A 7 -28.83 -21.91 -11.71
C GLY A 7 -27.86 -21.99 -10.52
N ALA A 8 -27.39 -23.19 -10.18
CA ALA A 8 -26.35 -23.41 -9.17
C ALA A 8 -24.95 -22.98 -9.68
N ASP A 9 -24.62 -23.25 -10.94
CA ASP A 9 -23.34 -22.87 -11.55
C ASP A 9 -23.21 -21.35 -11.68
N GLN A 10 -24.29 -20.69 -12.12
CA GLN A 10 -24.33 -19.23 -12.23
C GLN A 10 -24.23 -18.55 -10.86
N LYS A 11 -24.83 -19.14 -9.81
CA LYS A 11 -24.72 -18.64 -8.44
C LYS A 11 -23.28 -18.76 -7.93
N ALA A 12 -22.63 -19.91 -8.13
CA ALA A 12 -21.25 -20.13 -7.72
C ALA A 12 -20.28 -19.16 -8.42
N GLU A 13 -20.45 -18.92 -9.72
CA GLU A 13 -19.65 -17.95 -10.47
C GLU A 13 -19.82 -16.53 -9.91
N ASN A 14 -21.06 -16.10 -9.67
CA ASN A 14 -21.34 -14.79 -9.08
C ASN A 14 -20.72 -14.64 -7.68
N ASP A 15 -20.83 -15.66 -6.82
CA ASP A 15 -20.28 -15.64 -5.48
C ASP A 15 -18.73 -15.55 -5.49
N LEU A 16 -18.09 -16.22 -6.45
CA LEU A 16 -16.64 -16.12 -6.68
C LEU A 16 -16.23 -14.71 -7.12
N VAL A 17 -16.97 -14.11 -8.07
CA VAL A 17 -16.72 -12.75 -8.54
C VAL A 17 -16.88 -11.73 -7.40
N LEU A 18 -17.94 -11.87 -6.60
CA LEU A 18 -18.19 -10.99 -5.45
C LEU A 18 -17.10 -11.12 -4.38
N SER A 19 -16.65 -12.35 -4.08
CA SER A 19 -15.55 -12.60 -3.14
C SER A 19 -14.25 -11.94 -3.63
N PHE A 20 -13.96 -12.05 -4.92
CA PHE A 20 -12.77 -11.45 -5.52
C PHE A 20 -12.82 -9.91 -5.53
N LEU A 21 -13.98 -9.33 -5.79
CA LEU A 21 -14.19 -7.88 -5.68
C LEU A 21 -14.08 -7.41 -4.22
N ALA A 22 -14.57 -8.20 -3.26
CA ALA A 22 -14.48 -7.87 -1.84
C ALA A 22 -13.02 -7.76 -1.37
N VAL A 23 -12.14 -8.70 -1.77
CA VAL A 23 -10.69 -8.63 -1.48
C VAL A 23 -10.08 -7.32 -1.99
N ARG A 24 -10.38 -6.94 -3.24
CA ARG A 24 -9.87 -5.69 -3.85
C ARG A 24 -10.37 -4.44 -3.13
N ARG A 25 -11.65 -4.43 -2.76
CA ARG A 25 -12.27 -3.33 -2.00
C ARG A 25 -11.67 -3.19 -0.61
N ALA A 26 -11.41 -4.31 0.06
CA ALA A 26 -10.76 -4.31 1.36
C ALA A 26 -9.34 -3.74 1.28
N LEU A 27 -8.56 -4.12 0.26
CA LEU A 27 -7.22 -3.55 0.02
C LEU A 27 -7.28 -2.03 -0.20
N GLY A 28 -8.19 -1.57 -1.05
CA GLY A 28 -8.40 -0.13 -1.27
C GLY A 28 -8.80 0.61 0.01
N LEU A 29 -9.75 0.06 0.77
CA LEU A 29 -10.22 0.65 2.02
C LEU A 29 -9.10 0.74 3.06
N LEU A 30 -8.37 -0.36 3.31
CA LEU A 30 -7.27 -0.39 4.26
C LEU A 30 -6.15 0.60 3.89
N GLY A 31 -5.87 0.76 2.59
CA GLY A 31 -4.91 1.74 2.08
C GLY A 31 -5.31 3.20 2.36
N TYR A 32 -6.60 3.52 2.43
CA TYR A 32 -7.09 4.84 2.85
C TYR A 32 -7.16 4.99 4.37
N VAL A 33 -7.63 3.96 5.07
CA VAL A 33 -7.84 3.99 6.52
C VAL A 33 -6.52 4.22 7.26
N LEU A 34 -5.44 3.55 6.84
CA LEU A 34 -4.14 3.70 7.49
C LEU A 34 -3.69 5.17 7.58
N PRO A 35 -3.42 5.89 6.47
CA PRO A 35 -2.99 7.28 6.54
C PRO A 35 -4.02 8.20 7.19
N ALA A 36 -5.34 7.96 7.00
CA ALA A 36 -6.38 8.76 7.61
C ALA A 36 -6.33 8.71 9.14
N VAL A 37 -6.24 7.52 9.73
CA VAL A 37 -6.16 7.34 11.19
C VAL A 37 -4.88 7.99 11.75
N LEU A 38 -3.74 7.83 11.07
CA LEU A 38 -2.48 8.44 11.50
C LEU A 38 -2.54 9.97 11.50
N ILE A 39 -3.11 10.57 10.44
CA ILE A 39 -3.29 12.03 10.35
C ILE A 39 -4.24 12.52 11.44
N LEU A 40 -5.38 11.85 11.64
CA LEU A 40 -6.34 12.23 12.67
C LEU A 40 -5.70 12.21 14.06
N TYR A 41 -4.94 11.17 14.39
CA TYR A 41 -4.23 11.10 15.66
C TYR A 41 -3.19 12.21 15.84
N GLY A 42 -2.42 12.54 14.81
CA GLY A 42 -1.49 13.67 14.87
C GLY A 42 -2.17 15.00 15.17
N LEU A 43 -3.35 15.24 14.58
CA LEU A 43 -4.16 16.42 14.88
C LEU A 43 -4.62 16.46 16.36
N PHE A 44 -5.00 15.31 16.94
CA PHE A 44 -5.39 15.23 18.35
C PHE A 44 -4.22 15.41 19.32
N ASP A 45 -3.05 14.86 19.01
CA ASP A 45 -1.85 14.94 19.87
C ASP A 45 -1.12 16.29 19.76
N ARG A 46 -1.67 17.26 19.02
CA ARG A 46 -1.03 18.55 18.67
C ARG A 46 0.33 18.40 17.99
N GLN A 47 0.62 17.22 17.45
CA GLN A 47 1.80 16.90 16.67
C GLN A 47 1.36 16.56 15.26
N TRP A 48 1.61 17.46 14.29
CA TRP A 48 1.08 17.32 12.93
C TRP A 48 1.23 15.89 12.34
N ALA A 49 2.44 15.32 12.40
CA ALA A 49 2.73 13.93 12.05
C ALA A 49 4.11 13.51 12.59
N LEU A 50 4.32 12.19 12.75
CA LEU A 50 5.66 11.62 12.95
C LEU A 50 6.50 11.70 11.66
N ALA A 51 7.77 11.28 11.75
CA ALA A 51 8.72 11.36 10.64
C ALA A 51 8.32 10.54 9.40
N SER A 52 7.65 9.41 9.60
CA SER A 52 7.16 8.47 8.58
C SER A 52 5.92 7.74 9.10
N ILE A 53 5.15 7.10 8.22
CA ILE A 53 4.07 6.17 8.56
C ILE A 53 4.63 5.06 9.47
N SER A 54 5.79 4.50 9.12
CA SER A 54 6.43 3.44 9.91
C SER A 54 6.92 3.90 11.29
N ALA A 55 7.11 5.20 11.52
CA ALA A 55 7.48 5.72 12.84
C ALA A 55 6.36 5.53 13.87
N TYR A 56 5.10 5.40 13.43
CA TYR A 56 3.97 5.09 14.32
C TYR A 56 4.04 3.69 14.95
N PHE A 57 4.97 2.83 14.51
CA PHE A 57 5.32 1.62 15.23
C PHE A 57 5.76 1.91 16.67
N TYR A 58 6.42 3.03 16.91
CA TYR A 58 6.85 3.47 18.25
C TYR A 58 5.85 4.48 18.83
N SER A 59 4.55 4.18 18.72
CA SER A 59 3.47 4.99 19.28
C SER A 59 2.31 4.09 19.74
N PRO A 60 1.31 4.61 20.48
CA PRO A 60 0.09 3.86 20.78
C PRO A 60 -0.66 3.33 19.55
N LEU A 61 -0.41 3.87 18.35
CA LEU A 61 -1.00 3.40 17.10
C LEU A 61 -0.31 2.17 16.48
N ARG A 62 0.71 1.60 17.14
CA ARG A 62 1.42 0.39 16.69
C ARG A 62 0.46 -0.73 16.30
N GLU A 63 -0.50 -1.04 17.15
CA GLU A 63 -1.43 -2.17 16.93
C GLU A 63 -2.27 -1.99 15.67
N LEU A 64 -2.70 -0.75 15.40
CA LEU A 64 -3.45 -0.41 14.19
C LEU A 64 -2.55 -0.46 12.95
N PHE A 65 -1.34 0.10 13.04
CA PHE A 65 -0.35 0.05 11.96
C PHE A 65 -0.01 -1.40 11.57
N VAL A 66 0.39 -2.22 12.54
CA VAL A 66 0.75 -3.64 12.34
C VAL A 66 -0.47 -4.43 11.87
N GLY A 67 -1.63 -4.25 12.51
CA GLY A 67 -2.87 -4.95 12.17
C GLY A 67 -3.33 -4.69 10.74
N ILE A 68 -3.28 -3.43 10.28
CA ILE A 68 -3.66 -3.06 8.91
C ILE A 68 -2.66 -3.64 7.89
N LEU A 69 -1.36 -3.66 8.18
CA LEU A 69 -0.38 -4.29 7.28
C LEU A 69 -0.55 -5.81 7.22
N CYS A 70 -0.80 -6.48 8.34
CA CYS A 70 -1.12 -7.90 8.38
C CYS A 70 -2.39 -8.22 7.59
N ALA A 71 -3.45 -7.41 7.74
CA ALA A 71 -4.68 -7.59 6.97
C ALA A 71 -4.44 -7.40 5.46
N GLN A 72 -3.69 -6.37 5.06
CA GLN A 72 -3.31 -6.17 3.66
C GLN A 72 -2.49 -7.36 3.13
N ALA A 73 -1.54 -7.88 3.91
CA ALA A 73 -0.75 -9.03 3.53
C ALA A 73 -1.61 -10.27 3.30
N VAL A 74 -2.57 -10.57 4.18
CA VAL A 74 -3.51 -11.69 4.02
C VAL A 74 -4.36 -11.52 2.77
N PHE A 75 -4.90 -10.32 2.52
CA PHE A 75 -5.71 -10.08 1.32
C PHE A 75 -4.88 -10.18 0.03
N LEU A 76 -3.65 -9.66 0.01
CA LEU A 76 -2.72 -9.83 -1.11
C LEU A 76 -2.31 -11.30 -1.29
N TRP A 77 -2.20 -12.07 -0.20
CA TRP A 77 -1.98 -13.51 -0.27
C TRP A 77 -3.24 -14.29 -0.71
N ASN A 78 -4.42 -13.72 -0.69
CA ASN A 78 -5.61 -14.40 -1.24
C ASN A 78 -6.01 -13.86 -2.62
N TYR A 79 -5.28 -12.87 -3.12
CA TYR A 79 -5.47 -12.37 -4.46
C TYR A 79 -4.78 -13.29 -5.48
N GLU A 80 -5.60 -13.93 -6.32
CA GLU A 80 -5.14 -14.81 -7.40
C GLU A 80 -4.86 -14.06 -8.71
N GLY A 81 -5.59 -12.97 -8.96
CA GLY A 81 -5.50 -12.24 -10.23
C GLY A 81 -6.16 -12.97 -11.39
N TYR A 82 -5.73 -12.65 -12.61
CA TYR A 82 -6.17 -13.33 -13.83
C TYR A 82 -5.24 -14.48 -14.19
N LYS A 83 -5.73 -15.44 -14.99
CA LYS A 83 -4.90 -16.52 -15.52
C LYS A 83 -3.80 -15.91 -16.40
N PRO A 84 -2.54 -16.32 -16.24
CA PRO A 84 -1.44 -15.75 -17.02
C PRO A 84 -1.53 -16.19 -18.48
N ASP A 85 -1.35 -15.24 -19.40
CA ASP A 85 -1.21 -15.51 -20.84
C ASP A 85 0.17 -16.13 -21.16
N ALA A 86 0.26 -16.83 -22.30
CA ALA A 86 1.53 -17.43 -22.76
C ALA A 86 2.57 -16.33 -23.05
N GLY A 87 3.70 -16.36 -22.32
CA GLY A 87 4.80 -15.38 -22.43
C GLY A 87 4.82 -14.32 -21.33
N GLU A 88 3.91 -14.38 -20.35
CA GLU A 88 3.93 -13.48 -19.21
C GLU A 88 5.12 -13.72 -18.25
N ILE A 89 5.95 -12.69 -18.05
CA ILE A 89 7.09 -12.76 -17.13
C ILE A 89 6.67 -12.47 -15.67
N LEU A 90 5.62 -11.66 -15.46
CA LEU A 90 5.16 -11.22 -14.13
C LEU A 90 3.67 -11.52 -13.93
N SER A 91 3.36 -12.71 -13.41
CA SER A 91 1.97 -13.07 -13.09
C SER A 91 1.43 -12.21 -11.93
N ASP A 92 0.11 -11.97 -11.92
CA ASP A 92 -0.57 -11.31 -10.79
C ASP A 92 -0.22 -11.99 -9.47
N LYS A 93 -0.26 -13.33 -9.45
CA LYS A 93 0.05 -14.12 -8.25
C LYS A 93 1.43 -13.79 -7.69
N MET A 94 2.47 -13.74 -8.52
CA MET A 94 3.84 -13.43 -8.10
C MET A 94 3.95 -12.02 -7.50
N VAL A 95 3.39 -11.02 -8.19
CA VAL A 95 3.39 -9.63 -7.71
C VAL A 95 2.64 -9.54 -6.38
N SER A 96 1.52 -10.26 -6.24
CA SER A 96 0.75 -10.31 -5.00
C SER A 96 1.51 -10.93 -3.84
N ARG A 97 2.25 -12.02 -4.09
CA ARG A 97 3.06 -12.66 -3.05
C ARG A 97 4.20 -11.77 -2.61
N ALA A 98 4.88 -11.12 -3.56
CA ALA A 98 5.92 -10.15 -3.26
C ALA A 98 5.36 -9.01 -2.39
N ALA A 99 4.24 -8.41 -2.78
CA ALA A 99 3.59 -7.37 -2.00
C ALA A 99 3.19 -7.86 -0.60
N SER A 100 2.58 -9.04 -0.50
CA SER A 100 2.19 -9.64 0.79
C SER A 100 3.38 -9.85 1.73
N LEU A 101 4.48 -10.43 1.22
CA LEU A 101 5.71 -10.62 1.99
C LEU A 101 6.32 -9.28 2.39
N GLY A 102 6.34 -8.29 1.48
CA GLY A 102 6.81 -6.95 1.79
C GLY A 102 6.02 -6.31 2.94
N ALA A 103 4.70 -6.40 2.92
CA ALA A 103 3.83 -5.88 3.98
C ALA A 103 4.07 -6.58 5.32
N LEU A 104 4.22 -7.92 5.35
CA LEU A 104 4.54 -8.66 6.58
C LEU A 104 5.91 -8.28 7.14
N ILE A 105 6.90 -8.11 6.26
CA ILE A 105 8.23 -7.66 6.67
C ILE A 105 8.13 -6.28 7.33
N VAL A 106 7.44 -5.32 6.72
CA VAL A 106 7.25 -3.98 7.31
C VAL A 106 6.52 -4.05 8.66
N ALA A 107 5.53 -4.93 8.79
CA ALA A 107 4.74 -5.08 10.01
C ALA A 107 5.56 -5.64 11.19
N PHE A 108 6.45 -6.61 10.93
CA PHE A 108 7.16 -7.33 11.99
C PHE A 108 8.63 -6.91 12.19
N ALA A 109 9.26 -6.35 11.15
CA ALA A 109 10.59 -5.77 11.23
C ALA A 109 10.44 -4.25 11.33
N PRO A 110 10.38 -3.65 12.53
CA PRO A 110 10.28 -2.20 12.67
C PRO A 110 11.56 -1.49 12.19
N MET A 111 11.39 -0.27 11.70
CA MET A 111 12.54 0.59 11.38
C MET A 111 13.39 0.86 12.64
N ALA A 112 14.68 1.14 12.45
CA ALA A 112 15.56 1.47 13.58
C ALA A 112 15.02 2.69 14.35
N PRO A 113 15.00 2.66 15.70
CA PRO A 113 14.63 3.82 16.51
C PRO A 113 15.51 5.01 16.13
N SER A 114 14.91 6.16 15.85
CA SER A 114 15.65 7.40 15.58
C SER A 114 15.41 8.37 16.73
N ALA A 115 16.41 9.13 17.17
CA ALA A 115 16.23 10.18 18.18
C ALA A 115 15.12 11.19 17.83
N LYS A 116 14.69 11.25 16.56
CA LYS A 116 13.61 12.08 16.04
C LYS A 116 12.20 11.46 16.17
N THR A 117 12.06 10.27 16.78
CA THR A 117 10.77 9.68 17.16
C THR A 117 10.27 10.17 18.52
N ALA A 118 11.09 10.91 19.27
CA ALA A 118 10.67 11.57 20.50
C ALA A 118 9.96 12.92 20.19
N PRO A 119 8.88 13.26 20.92
CA PRO A 119 8.27 14.59 20.84
C PRO A 119 9.30 15.70 21.14
N PRO A 120 9.35 16.80 20.37
CA PRO A 120 10.21 17.93 20.71
C PRO A 120 9.69 18.63 21.98
N GLY A 121 10.47 18.64 23.07
CA GLY A 121 10.24 19.54 24.22
C GLY A 121 9.83 18.90 25.55
N GLY A 122 9.97 17.59 25.76
CA GLY A 122 9.83 16.95 27.07
C GLY A 122 11.14 16.31 27.54
N GLU A 123 11.35 16.19 28.86
CA GLU A 123 12.44 15.37 29.42
C GLU A 123 12.41 13.98 28.75
N ALA A 124 13.55 13.59 28.17
CA ALA A 124 13.66 12.47 27.25
C ALA A 124 13.58 11.11 27.98
N VAL A 125 12.43 10.78 28.54
CA VAL A 125 12.01 9.39 28.65
C VAL A 125 11.30 9.08 27.35
N ALA A 126 12.08 8.78 26.29
CA ALA A 126 11.50 8.16 25.11
C ALA A 126 10.71 6.94 25.60
N PRO A 127 9.42 6.78 25.26
CA PRO A 127 8.67 5.59 25.66
C PRO A 127 9.48 4.37 25.24
N VAL A 128 9.92 3.59 26.24
CA VAL A 128 10.65 2.35 26.01
C VAL A 128 9.62 1.35 25.53
N PHE A 129 9.57 1.18 24.21
CA PHE A 129 8.75 0.13 23.63
C PHE A 129 9.48 -1.19 23.79
N GLU A 130 8.75 -2.19 24.26
CA GLU A 130 9.27 -3.56 24.30
C GLU A 130 9.73 -3.97 22.89
N PRO A 131 10.93 -4.57 22.78
CA PRO A 131 11.47 -5.00 21.50
C PRO A 131 10.57 -6.07 20.88
N THR A 132 10.47 -6.06 19.55
CA THR A 132 9.83 -7.19 18.85
C THR A 132 10.68 -8.45 18.96
N LEU A 133 10.06 -9.61 18.71
CA LEU A 133 10.80 -10.88 18.63
C LEU A 133 12.00 -10.80 17.68
N LEU A 134 11.85 -10.14 16.52
CA LEU A 134 12.95 -9.92 15.57
C LEU A 134 14.07 -9.08 16.19
N GLN A 135 13.73 -8.02 16.93
CA GLN A 135 14.71 -7.18 17.64
C GLN A 135 15.37 -7.90 18.84
N THR A 136 14.76 -8.96 19.38
CA THR A 136 15.41 -9.80 20.41
C THR A 136 16.48 -10.75 19.86
N PHE A 137 16.37 -11.14 18.57
CA PHE A 137 17.32 -12.05 17.93
C PHE A 137 18.33 -11.34 17.02
N PHE A 138 17.99 -10.16 16.51
CA PHE A 138 18.81 -9.43 15.54
C PHE A 138 19.02 -7.98 15.97
N ASP A 139 20.20 -7.46 15.65
CA ASP A 139 20.54 -6.06 15.90
C ASP A 139 19.53 -5.10 15.21
N PRO A 140 19.11 -4.00 15.87
CA PRO A 140 18.14 -3.05 15.32
C PRO A 140 18.48 -2.48 13.94
N VAL A 141 19.76 -2.37 13.58
CA VAL A 141 20.19 -1.91 12.25
C VAL A 141 19.82 -2.92 11.18
N TRP A 142 20.01 -4.22 11.44
CA TRP A 142 19.62 -5.28 10.49
C TRP A 142 18.11 -5.39 10.36
N VAL A 143 17.37 -5.28 11.47
CA VAL A 143 15.91 -5.23 11.44
C VAL A 143 15.43 -4.01 10.64
N GLY A 144 16.06 -2.85 10.83
CA GLY A 144 15.78 -1.65 10.03
C GLY A 144 16.07 -1.83 8.54
N ARG A 145 17.16 -2.51 8.15
CA ARG A 145 17.43 -2.84 6.73
C ARG A 145 16.36 -3.77 6.15
N LEU A 146 15.93 -4.76 6.93
CA LEU A 146 14.87 -5.67 6.55
C LEU A 146 13.54 -4.89 6.36
N HIS A 147 13.24 -3.94 7.24
CA HIS A 147 12.11 -3.02 7.08
C HIS A 147 12.14 -2.28 5.75
N PHE A 148 13.28 -1.63 5.42
CA PHE A 148 13.43 -0.89 4.16
C PHE A 148 13.27 -1.80 2.93
N LEU A 149 13.84 -3.01 2.98
CA LEU A 149 13.65 -4.00 1.93
C LEU A 149 12.18 -4.40 1.78
N GLY A 150 11.48 -4.64 2.89
CA GLY A 150 10.05 -4.95 2.89
C GLY A 150 9.21 -3.82 2.31
N ALA A 151 9.51 -2.56 2.66
CA ALA A 151 8.83 -1.38 2.14
C ALA A 151 9.04 -1.22 0.63
N LEU A 152 10.28 -1.38 0.16
CA LEU A 152 10.61 -1.35 -1.27
C LEU A 152 9.90 -2.47 -2.03
N LEU A 153 9.88 -3.68 -1.47
CA LEU A 153 9.20 -4.83 -2.06
C LEU A 153 7.69 -4.60 -2.13
N PHE A 154 7.09 -4.08 -1.06
CA PHE A 154 5.65 -3.79 -0.98
C PHE A 154 5.25 -2.72 -2.01
N PHE A 155 5.77 -1.50 -1.88
CA PHE A 155 5.39 -0.39 -2.76
C PHE A 155 5.86 -0.61 -4.21
N GLY A 156 7.01 -1.27 -4.41
CA GLY A 156 7.48 -1.66 -5.74
C GLY A 156 6.51 -2.61 -6.43
N ALA A 157 6.04 -3.66 -5.74
CA ALA A 157 5.04 -4.57 -6.29
C ALA A 157 3.69 -3.86 -6.59
N LEU A 158 3.27 -2.91 -5.74
CA LEU A 158 2.07 -2.11 -5.99
C LEU A 158 2.22 -1.19 -7.21
N ALA A 159 3.40 -0.58 -7.40
CA ALA A 159 3.71 0.19 -8.61
C ALA A 159 3.68 -0.71 -9.85
N THR A 160 4.26 -1.91 -9.78
CA THR A 160 4.21 -2.91 -10.86
C THR A 160 2.77 -3.30 -11.21
N TYR A 161 1.91 -3.51 -10.21
CA TYR A 161 0.49 -3.76 -10.45
C TYR A 161 -0.16 -2.66 -11.28
N CYS A 162 0.07 -1.40 -10.87
CA CYS A 162 -0.52 -0.23 -11.51
C CYS A 162 0.00 -0.01 -12.94
N LEU A 163 1.31 -0.17 -13.16
CA LEU A 163 1.95 0.14 -14.44
C LEU A 163 1.86 -1.01 -15.46
N VAL A 164 1.79 -2.25 -15.01
CA VAL A 164 1.83 -3.44 -15.86
C VAL A 164 0.53 -4.23 -15.76
N ASN A 165 0.31 -4.91 -14.64
CA ASN A 165 -0.70 -5.95 -14.51
C ASN A 165 -2.14 -5.43 -14.70
N PHE A 166 -2.52 -4.35 -14.02
CA PHE A 166 -3.87 -3.80 -14.11
C PHE A 166 -4.18 -3.21 -15.48
N ARG A 167 -3.15 -2.86 -16.24
CA ARG A 167 -3.26 -2.25 -17.57
C ARG A 167 -3.36 -3.26 -18.71
N ARG A 168 -3.17 -4.55 -18.45
CA ARG A 168 -3.38 -5.64 -19.43
C ARG A 168 -4.83 -5.71 -19.91
N GLY A 169 -5.01 -6.31 -21.09
CA GLY A 169 -6.28 -6.46 -21.81
C GLY A 169 -6.49 -5.43 -22.93
N GLY A 170 -7.50 -5.68 -23.77
CA GLY A 170 -7.84 -4.84 -24.92
C GLY A 170 -8.28 -3.42 -24.54
N LEU A 171 -8.08 -2.48 -25.45
CA LEU A 171 -8.40 -1.05 -25.28
C LEU A 171 -9.71 -0.63 -25.97
N ASP A 172 -10.53 -1.61 -26.37
CA ASP A 172 -11.75 -1.37 -27.15
C ASP A 172 -12.92 -0.83 -26.30
N ASP A 173 -12.76 -0.84 -24.96
CA ASP A 173 -13.72 -0.29 -24.00
C ASP A 173 -13.23 1.08 -23.45
N PRO A 174 -13.97 2.18 -23.64
CA PRO A 174 -13.65 3.48 -23.07
C PRO A 174 -13.48 3.49 -21.55
N LEU A 175 -14.26 2.68 -20.81
CA LEU A 175 -14.14 2.58 -19.35
C LEU A 175 -12.84 1.89 -18.95
N LYS A 176 -12.43 0.85 -19.68
CA LYS A 176 -11.13 0.20 -19.51
C LYS A 176 -9.98 1.15 -19.82
N CYS A 177 -10.07 1.96 -20.88
CA CYS A 177 -9.09 2.99 -21.19
C CYS A 177 -8.96 4.01 -20.05
N ALA A 178 -10.09 4.50 -19.51
CA ALA A 178 -10.10 5.43 -18.38
C ALA A 178 -9.48 4.81 -17.12
N ALA A 179 -9.84 3.57 -16.77
CA ALA A 179 -9.24 2.87 -15.65
C ALA A 179 -7.72 2.70 -15.83
N ASN A 180 -7.26 2.37 -17.04
CA ASN A 180 -5.83 2.23 -17.36
C ASN A 180 -5.05 3.54 -17.19
N ARG A 181 -5.67 4.70 -17.47
CA ARG A 181 -5.06 6.02 -17.19
C ARG A 181 -4.91 6.26 -15.69
N ILE A 182 -5.96 5.94 -14.90
CA ILE A 182 -5.91 6.06 -13.44
C ILE A 182 -4.82 5.14 -12.86
N TYR A 183 -4.74 3.89 -13.31
CA TYR A 183 -3.68 2.97 -12.90
C TYR A 183 -2.29 3.50 -13.25
N GLY A 184 -2.10 4.00 -14.48
CA GLY A 184 -0.84 4.60 -14.93
C GLY A 184 -0.40 5.76 -14.04
N LEU A 185 -1.31 6.70 -13.75
CA LEU A 185 -1.05 7.83 -12.86
C LEU A 185 -0.67 7.36 -11.45
N CYS A 186 -1.45 6.46 -10.85
CA CYS A 186 -1.17 5.94 -9.51
C CYS A 186 0.20 5.25 -9.45
N GLY A 187 0.53 4.43 -10.46
CA GLY A 187 1.81 3.73 -10.54
C GLY A 187 3.01 4.67 -10.63
N TRP A 188 2.92 5.71 -11.46
CA TRP A 188 3.98 6.72 -11.56
C TRP A 188 4.11 7.56 -10.30
N VAL A 189 3.00 7.90 -9.63
CA VAL A 189 3.02 8.60 -8.34
C VAL A 189 3.72 7.76 -7.27
N ILE A 190 3.40 6.47 -7.16
CA ILE A 190 4.06 5.57 -6.20
C ILE A 190 5.56 5.52 -6.50
N LEU A 191 5.96 5.33 -7.77
CA LEU A 191 7.37 5.26 -8.15
C LEU A 191 8.12 6.57 -7.85
N ALA A 192 7.51 7.72 -8.14
CA ALA A 192 8.07 9.03 -7.82
C ALA A 192 8.26 9.21 -6.32
N CYS A 193 7.31 8.75 -5.48
CA CYS A 193 7.44 8.80 -4.03
C CYS A 193 8.59 7.90 -3.54
N ILE A 194 8.72 6.67 -4.05
CA ILE A 194 9.84 5.76 -3.72
C ILE A 194 11.18 6.42 -4.06
N LEU A 195 11.31 6.96 -5.27
CA LEU A 195 12.55 7.61 -5.72
C LEU A 195 12.87 8.86 -4.90
N ALA A 196 11.86 9.66 -4.54
CA ALA A 196 12.04 10.84 -3.69
C ALA A 196 12.48 10.46 -2.27
N ILE A 197 11.88 9.44 -1.66
CA ILE A 197 12.29 8.93 -0.34
C ILE A 197 13.72 8.39 -0.39
N ALA A 198 14.07 7.63 -1.43
CA ALA A 198 15.43 7.13 -1.64
C ALA A 198 16.45 8.28 -1.78
N ALA A 199 16.12 9.31 -2.57
CA ALA A 199 16.96 10.49 -2.73
C ALA A 199 17.17 11.24 -1.40
N LEU A 200 16.09 11.48 -0.64
CA LEU A 200 16.18 12.10 0.69
C LEU A 200 17.05 11.27 1.67
N SER A 201 17.00 9.95 1.55
CA SER A 201 17.77 9.04 2.41
C SER A 201 19.25 8.99 2.03
N LEU A 202 19.59 9.14 0.75
CA LEU A 202 20.97 9.07 0.24
C LEU A 202 21.70 10.42 0.27
N PHE A 203 21.00 11.51 -0.05
CA PHE A 203 21.59 12.85 -0.16
C PHE A 203 21.35 13.71 1.09
N GLY A 204 20.60 13.18 2.07
CA GLY A 204 20.27 13.86 3.31
C GLY A 204 19.01 14.73 3.22
N PHE A 205 18.54 15.15 4.39
CA PHE A 205 17.34 15.95 4.53
C PHE A 205 17.71 17.43 4.65
N SER A 206 17.09 18.28 3.83
CA SER A 206 17.07 19.72 4.11
C SER A 206 16.29 19.99 5.40
N GLU A 207 16.58 21.11 6.09
CA GLU A 207 15.84 21.50 7.29
C GLU A 207 14.33 21.57 7.02
N SER A 208 13.94 22.11 5.86
CA SER A 208 12.55 22.15 5.41
C SER A 208 11.95 20.75 5.24
N ALA A 209 12.65 19.82 4.60
CA ALA A 209 12.15 18.45 4.41
C ALA A 209 11.94 17.72 5.76
N ALA A 210 12.84 17.94 6.71
CA ALA A 210 12.70 17.41 8.07
C ALA A 210 11.54 18.08 8.83
N ARG A 211 11.44 19.41 8.76
CA ARG A 211 10.38 20.21 9.43
C ARG A 211 8.99 19.84 8.95
N PHE A 212 8.82 19.64 7.64
CA PHE A 212 7.53 19.30 7.03
C PHE A 212 7.26 17.80 6.96
N ARG A 213 8.09 16.95 7.59
CA ARG A 213 7.91 15.49 7.62
C ARG A 213 7.73 14.91 6.20
N ALA A 214 8.63 15.27 5.29
CA ALA A 214 8.49 14.96 3.86
C ALA A 214 8.29 13.46 3.58
N VAL A 215 8.99 12.58 4.31
CA VAL A 215 8.85 11.11 4.15
C VAL A 215 7.42 10.66 4.46
N PHE A 216 6.86 11.08 5.60
CA PHE A 216 5.47 10.78 5.97
C PHE A 216 4.49 11.15 4.85
N TRP A 217 4.60 12.35 4.29
CA TRP A 217 3.68 12.78 3.23
C TRP A 217 3.87 12.04 1.91
N LEU A 218 5.12 11.73 1.53
CA LEU A 218 5.40 10.90 0.36
C LEU A 218 4.82 9.48 0.53
N GLU A 219 4.90 8.91 1.73
CA GLU A 219 4.28 7.62 2.04
C GLU A 219 2.74 7.72 2.01
N VAL A 220 2.15 8.78 2.57
CA VAL A 220 0.70 9.03 2.50
C VAL A 220 0.23 9.12 1.05
N VAL A 221 0.93 9.89 0.20
CA VAL A 221 0.60 10.03 -1.22
C VAL A 221 0.71 8.69 -1.94
N ALA A 222 1.76 7.90 -1.67
CA ALA A 222 1.90 6.55 -2.21
C ALA A 222 0.77 5.62 -1.75
N CYS A 223 0.38 5.66 -0.47
CA CYS A 223 -0.74 4.90 0.09
C CYS A 223 -2.07 5.29 -0.57
N VAL A 224 -2.34 6.58 -0.76
CA VAL A 224 -3.56 7.07 -1.41
C VAL A 224 -3.60 6.65 -2.88
N ALA A 225 -2.47 6.71 -3.59
CA ALA A 225 -2.38 6.23 -4.97
C ALA A 225 -2.64 4.71 -5.07
N PHE A 226 -2.04 3.92 -4.17
CA PHE A 226 -2.31 2.50 -4.03
C PHE A 226 -3.80 2.21 -3.74
N ALA A 227 -4.36 2.90 -2.75
CA ALA A 227 -5.75 2.71 -2.33
C ALA A 227 -6.72 3.00 -3.48
N THR A 228 -6.45 4.08 -4.22
CA THR A 228 -7.23 4.49 -5.39
C THR A 228 -7.19 3.44 -6.49
N SER A 229 -6.00 2.92 -6.83
CA SER A 229 -5.88 1.91 -7.89
C SER A 229 -6.62 0.61 -7.53
N TRP A 230 -6.54 0.15 -6.29
CA TRP A 230 -7.27 -1.04 -5.83
C TRP A 230 -8.77 -0.82 -5.69
N ALA A 231 -9.20 0.37 -5.26
CA ALA A 231 -10.63 0.72 -5.19
C ALA A 231 -11.27 0.79 -6.59
N VAL A 232 -10.54 1.31 -7.60
CA VAL A 232 -10.97 1.25 -9.01
C VAL A 232 -11.02 -0.20 -9.49
N LYS A 233 -9.98 -1.01 -9.21
CA LYS A 233 -9.93 -2.43 -9.60
C LYS A 233 -11.03 -3.27 -8.94
N GLY A 234 -11.41 -2.92 -7.70
CA GLY A 234 -12.52 -3.50 -6.94
C GLY A 234 -13.89 -2.90 -7.28
N GLN A 235 -13.98 -2.04 -8.30
CA GLN A 235 -15.20 -1.38 -8.73
C GLN A 235 -15.90 -0.51 -7.65
N ALA A 236 -15.19 -0.10 -6.60
CA ALA A 236 -15.73 0.83 -5.61
C ALA A 236 -15.75 2.28 -6.12
N LEU A 237 -14.88 2.64 -7.06
CA LEU A 237 -14.77 3.98 -7.64
C LEU A 237 -15.25 4.04 -9.11
N GLN A 238 -16.29 3.30 -9.47
CA GLN A 238 -16.89 3.36 -10.81
C GLN A 238 -17.33 4.76 -11.26
N PRO A 239 -17.89 5.63 -10.38
CA PRO A 239 -18.21 7.01 -10.76
C PRO A 239 -16.99 7.80 -11.28
N LEU A 240 -15.83 7.65 -10.64
CA LEU A 240 -14.58 8.29 -11.07
C LEU A 240 -14.14 7.78 -12.46
N VAL A 241 -14.22 6.47 -12.70
CA VAL A 241 -13.88 5.88 -13.99
C VAL A 241 -14.76 6.45 -15.10
N ARG A 242 -16.07 6.54 -14.87
CA ARG A 242 -17.04 7.12 -15.83
C ARG A 242 -16.75 8.59 -16.10
N GLN A 243 -16.40 9.36 -15.09
CA GLN A 243 -16.03 10.78 -15.25
C GLN A 243 -14.76 10.94 -16.11
N VAL A 244 -13.72 10.16 -15.84
CA VAL A 244 -12.49 10.18 -16.66
C VAL A 244 -12.77 9.74 -18.10
N ALA A 245 -13.63 8.73 -18.31
CA ALA A 245 -14.04 8.32 -19.65
C ALA A 245 -14.77 9.43 -20.40
N ALA A 246 -15.69 10.14 -19.74
CA ALA A 246 -16.43 11.25 -20.34
C ALA A 246 -15.56 12.45 -20.73
N GLN A 247 -14.47 12.70 -20.00
CA GLN A 247 -13.51 13.77 -20.35
C GLN A 247 -12.55 13.39 -21.50
N SER A 248 -12.55 12.11 -21.87
CA SER A 248 -11.61 11.52 -22.83
C SER A 248 -12.25 11.16 -24.17
N ALA A 249 -13.58 11.29 -24.27
CA ALA A 249 -14.40 11.11 -25.45
C ALA A 249 -14.59 12.45 -26.16
#